data_AF-A0A7K2XIN5-F1
#
_entry.id   AF-A0A7K2XIN5-F1
#
_cell.length_a   1.000
_cell.length_b   1.000
_cell.length_c   1.000
_cell.angle_alpha   90.00
_cell.angle_beta   90.00
_cell.angle_gamma   90.00
#
_symmetry.space_group_name_H-M   'P 1'
#
loop_
_entity.id
_entity.type
_entity.pdbx_description
1 polymer ?
#
loop_
_entity_poly.entity_id
_entity_poly.type
_entity_poly.pdbx_seq_one_letter_code
_entity_poly.pdbx_strand_id
1 'polypeptide(L)'
;AETWRGTGGRVLAQFLVPSPEVPAALAARSEGSPACGVRDPRVLAGVLWRAPGGSWYVLAAGSSDFASLEVSGGVEGRSDGSVLAVRASAGAEADLNGTLRDGTRTTALR
;
A
#
# COMPACT_ATOMS: atom_id res chain seq x y z
N ALA A 1 -32.05 -8.40 -21.00
CA ALA A 1 -31.70 -8.35 -19.56
C ALA A 1 -30.26 -8.82 -19.43
N GLU A 2 -29.34 -7.88 -19.54
CA GLU A 2 -27.90 -8.15 -19.59
C GLU A 2 -27.37 -8.15 -18.15
N THR A 3 -27.26 -9.34 -17.54
CA THR A 3 -26.79 -9.53 -16.16
C THR A 3 -25.29 -9.83 -16.07
N TRP A 4 -24.54 -9.62 -17.15
CA TRP A 4 -23.13 -9.98 -17.22
C TRP A 4 -22.26 -9.03 -16.38
N ARG A 5 -21.67 -9.53 -15.29
CA ARG A 5 -20.76 -8.76 -14.40
C ARG A 5 -19.27 -8.89 -14.74
N GLY A 6 -18.92 -9.36 -15.93
CA GLY A 6 -17.51 -9.60 -16.30
C GLY A 6 -16.85 -10.66 -15.43
N THR A 7 -15.54 -10.88 -15.60
CA THR A 7 -14.77 -11.87 -14.83
C THR A 7 -14.41 -11.42 -13.40
N GLY A 8 -14.86 -10.24 -12.96
CA GLY A 8 -14.56 -9.71 -11.63
C GLY A 8 -13.04 -9.59 -11.39
N GLY A 9 -12.39 -8.63 -12.06
CA GLY A 9 -10.96 -8.37 -11.85
C GLY A 9 -10.68 -8.03 -10.39
N ARG A 10 -9.59 -8.56 -9.83
CA ARG A 10 -9.13 -8.27 -8.48
C ARG A 10 -7.70 -7.77 -8.51
N VAL A 11 -7.39 -6.82 -7.64
CA VAL A 11 -6.04 -6.30 -7.42
C VAL A 11 -5.60 -6.74 -6.04
N LEU A 12 -4.38 -7.27 -5.94
CA LEU A 12 -3.77 -7.66 -4.68
C LEU A 12 -2.44 -6.92 -4.54
N ALA A 13 -2.22 -6.26 -3.42
CA ALA A 13 -0.92 -5.78 -3.00
C ALA A 13 -0.39 -6.75 -1.95
N GLN A 14 0.82 -7.25 -2.14
CA GLN A 14 1.44 -8.25 -1.28
C GLN A 14 2.78 -7.73 -0.76
N PHE A 15 3.04 -7.95 0.53
CA PHE A 15 4.31 -7.64 1.16
C PHE A 15 5.17 -8.90 1.23
N LEU A 16 6.35 -8.82 0.61
CA LEU A 16 7.37 -9.85 0.69
C LEU A 16 8.27 -9.53 1.88
N VAL A 17 8.23 -10.39 2.89
CA VAL A 17 9.21 -10.31 3.98
C VAL A 17 10.59 -10.69 3.46
N PRO A 18 11.68 -10.19 4.06
CA PRO A 18 13.05 -10.52 3.67
C PRO A 18 13.46 -11.92 4.17
N SER A 19 12.67 -12.94 3.81
CA SER A 19 12.92 -14.35 4.06
C SER A 19 12.32 -15.20 2.93
N PRO A 20 13.08 -16.11 2.32
CA PRO A 20 12.57 -16.96 1.23
C PRO A 20 11.57 -18.01 1.70
N GLU A 21 11.52 -18.31 3.00
CA GLU A 21 10.69 -19.38 3.57
C GLU A 21 9.30 -18.89 3.98
N VAL A 22 9.13 -17.58 4.14
CA VAL A 22 7.89 -17.00 4.64
C VAL A 22 7.06 -16.49 3.46
N PRO A 23 5.81 -16.96 3.30
CA PRO A 23 4.93 -16.49 2.24
C PRO A 23 4.67 -14.98 2.29
N ALA A 24 4.29 -14.42 1.14
CA ALA A 24 3.87 -13.03 1.05
C ALA A 24 2.63 -12.79 1.92
N ALA A 25 2.60 -11.67 2.65
CA ALA A 25 1.44 -11.23 3.40
C ALA A 25 0.55 -10.32 2.54
N LEU A 26 -0.78 -10.42 2.68
CA LEU A 26 -1.69 -9.52 1.98
C LEU A 26 -1.65 -8.13 2.64
N ALA A 27 -1.30 -7.12 1.86
CA ALA A 27 -1.27 -5.72 2.30
C ALA A 27 -2.58 -5.00 1.97
N ALA A 28 -3.12 -5.22 0.77
CA ALA A 28 -4.38 -4.66 0.34
C ALA A 28 -5.02 -5.53 -0.75
N ARG A 29 -6.34 -5.44 -0.88
CA ARG A 29 -7.13 -6.09 -1.91
C ARG A 29 -8.20 -5.14 -2.39
N SER A 30 -8.53 -5.20 -3.68
CA SER A 30 -9.67 -4.50 -4.25
C SER A 30 -10.36 -5.37 -5.30
N GLU A 31 -11.68 -5.34 -5.35
CA GLU A 31 -12.48 -6.02 -6.38
C GLU A 31 -13.10 -5.01 -7.34
N GLY A 32 -13.03 -5.29 -8.64
CA GLY A 32 -13.57 -4.40 -9.68
C GLY A 32 -12.79 -3.09 -9.87
N SER A 33 -11.64 -2.92 -9.22
CA SER A 33 -10.82 -1.71 -9.32
C SER A 33 -10.01 -1.66 -10.62
N PRO A 34 -9.84 -0.47 -11.23
CA PRO A 34 -8.96 -0.27 -12.37
C PRO A 34 -7.47 -0.19 -12.00
N ALA A 35 -7.15 -0.10 -10.70
CA ALA A 35 -5.79 0.07 -10.19
C ALA A 35 -4.86 -1.07 -10.63
N CYS A 36 -3.55 -0.78 -10.72
CA CYS A 36 -2.55 -1.72 -11.25
C CYS A 36 -2.91 -2.26 -12.65
N GLY A 37 -3.68 -1.50 -13.44
CA GLY A 37 -4.14 -1.86 -14.78
C GLY A 37 -3.74 -0.81 -15.82
N VAL A 38 -3.98 -1.09 -17.09
CA VAL A 38 -3.60 -0.19 -18.20
C VAL A 38 -4.26 1.19 -18.08
N ARG A 39 -5.49 1.25 -17.55
CA ARG A 39 -6.25 2.50 -17.38
C ARG A 39 -5.85 3.26 -16.11
N ASP A 40 -5.35 2.55 -15.12
CA ASP A 40 -4.85 3.15 -13.88
C ASP A 40 -3.65 2.33 -13.36
N PRO A 41 -2.43 2.66 -13.80
CA PRO A 41 -1.24 1.88 -13.45
C PRO A 41 -0.75 2.13 -12.02
N ARG A 42 -1.43 3.02 -11.28
CA ARG A 42 -1.01 3.48 -9.97
C ARG A 42 -1.62 2.59 -8.90
N VAL A 43 -0.80 2.24 -7.91
CA VAL A 43 -1.23 1.53 -6.71
C VAL A 43 -0.40 2.05 -5.53
N LEU A 44 -1.02 2.10 -4.35
CA LEU A 44 -0.39 2.42 -3.08
C LEU A 44 -0.90 1.42 -2.04
N ALA A 45 0.00 0.82 -1.26
CA ALA A 45 -0.36 -0.10 -0.20
C ALA A 45 0.65 -0.02 0.95
N GLY A 46 0.23 -0.47 2.12
CA GLY A 46 1.09 -0.53 3.30
C GLY A 46 0.71 -1.65 4.25
N VAL A 47 1.64 -1.97 5.15
CA VAL A 47 1.50 -3.00 6.18
C VAL A 47 2.09 -2.51 7.49
N LEU A 48 1.53 -3.00 8.60
CA LEU A 48 2.21 -2.97 9.88
C LEU A 48 3.01 -4.27 10.03
N TRP A 49 4.33 -4.15 10.11
CA TRP A 49 5.24 -5.29 10.15
C TRP A 49 6.16 -5.23 11.37
N ARG A 50 6.39 -6.38 11.99
CA ARG A 50 7.38 -6.55 13.05
C ARG A 50 8.68 -7.09 12.45
N ALA A 51 9.75 -6.30 12.54
CA ALA A 51 11.07 -6.74 12.14
C ALA A 51 11.56 -7.91 13.01
N PRO A 52 12.49 -8.75 12.52
CA PRO A 52 13.06 -9.85 13.32
C PRO A 52 13.67 -9.38 14.65
N GLY A 53 14.23 -8.17 14.70
CA GLY A 53 14.72 -7.52 15.93
C GLY A 53 13.64 -7.01 16.88
N GLY A 54 12.36 -7.31 16.61
CA GLY A 54 11.23 -7.04 17.49
C GLY A 54 10.60 -5.65 17.37
N SER A 55 11.22 -4.71 16.66
CA SER A 55 10.66 -3.37 16.41
C SER A 55 9.55 -3.41 15.35
N TRP A 56 8.50 -2.62 15.57
CA TRP A 56 7.38 -2.48 14.65
C TRP A 56 7.57 -1.31 13.71
N TYR A 57 7.10 -1.48 12.48
CA TYR A 57 7.18 -0.49 11.42
C TYR A 57 5.89 -0.47 10.61
N VAL A 58 5.43 0.72 10.25
CA VAL A 58 4.59 0.87 9.06
C VAL A 58 5.50 0.97 7.85
N LEU A 59 5.31 0.02 6.94
CA LEU A 59 5.97 0.00 5.63
C LEU A 59 4.93 0.32 4.57
N ALA A 60 5.27 1.18 3.63
CA ALA A 60 4.40 1.50 2.50
C ALA A 60 5.20 1.60 1.20
N ALA A 61 4.55 1.22 0.11
CA ALA A 61 5.10 1.35 -1.23
C ALA A 61 4.00 1.75 -2.22
N GLY A 62 4.35 2.64 -3.14
CA GLY A 62 3.53 3.01 -4.28
C GLY A 62 4.24 2.78 -5.60
N SER A 63 3.49 2.88 -6.71
CA SER A 63 4.04 2.90 -8.06
C SER A 63 5.11 4.00 -8.23
N SER A 64 5.91 3.92 -9.30
CA SER A 64 7.01 4.86 -9.53
C SER A 64 6.59 6.33 -9.63
N ASP A 65 5.30 6.63 -9.85
CA ASP A 65 4.76 7.99 -10.05
C ASP A 65 4.56 8.78 -8.75
N PHE A 66 4.70 8.14 -7.59
CA PHE A 66 4.62 8.82 -6.30
C PHE A 66 5.85 9.67 -6.04
N ALA A 67 5.62 10.96 -5.74
CA ALA A 67 6.63 11.92 -5.33
C ALA A 67 6.85 11.93 -3.82
N SER A 68 5.86 11.55 -3.03
CA SER A 68 5.99 11.41 -1.58
C SER A 68 4.90 10.50 -1.01
N LEU A 69 5.20 9.80 0.08
CA LEU A 69 4.23 9.07 0.88
C LEU A 69 4.13 9.66 2.28
N GLU A 70 2.96 9.54 2.88
CA GLU A 70 2.66 10.06 4.22
C GLU A 70 1.75 9.09 4.97
N VAL A 71 2.06 8.89 6.24
CA VAL A 71 1.22 8.17 7.20
C VAL A 71 0.81 9.11 8.32
N SER A 72 -0.44 9.00 8.73
CA SER A 72 -1.04 9.78 9.82
C SER A 72 -1.93 8.90 10.72
N GLY A 73 -2.39 9.43 11.85
CA GLY A 73 -3.25 8.72 12.79
C GLY A 73 -2.47 8.16 13.98
N GLY A 74 -2.48 6.84 14.18
CA GLY A 74 -1.73 6.19 15.27
C GLY A 74 -0.22 6.18 15.08
N VAL A 75 0.26 6.65 13.92
CA VAL A 75 1.67 6.84 13.59
C VAL A 75 1.78 7.98 12.58
N GLU A 76 2.78 8.84 12.74
CA GLU A 76 3.03 9.95 11.83
C GLU A 76 4.40 9.80 11.19
N GLY A 77 4.46 10.07 9.89
CA GLY A 77 5.72 10.08 9.18
C GLY A 77 5.53 10.34 7.69
N ARG A 78 6.62 10.81 7.07
CA ARG A 78 6.64 11.18 5.66
C ARG A 78 7.94 10.73 5.04
N SER A 79 7.88 10.40 3.76
CA SER A 79 9.05 10.06 2.96
C SER A 79 8.91 10.70 1.58
N ASP A 80 10.01 11.20 1.05
CA ASP A 80 10.09 11.59 -0.35
C ASP A 80 10.28 10.34 -1.22
N GLY A 81 9.60 10.30 -2.36
CA GLY A 81 9.53 9.15 -3.25
C GLY A 81 8.37 8.20 -2.98
N SER A 82 8.50 6.96 -3.46
CA SER A 82 7.42 5.98 -3.52
C SER A 82 7.51 4.87 -2.47
N VAL A 83 8.37 5.03 -1.46
CA VAL A 83 8.53 4.08 -0.35
C VAL A 83 8.62 4.82 0.98
N LEU A 84 8.11 4.20 2.04
CA LEU A 84 8.10 4.75 3.39
C LEU A 84 8.31 3.64 4.42
N ALA A 85 9.11 3.93 5.44
CA ALA A 85 9.32 3.06 6.59
C ALA A 85 9.34 3.92 7.86
N VAL A 86 8.33 3.79 8.70
CA VAL A 86 8.17 4.60 9.92
C VAL A 86 8.02 3.68 11.11
N ARG A 87 8.73 3.98 12.20
CA ARG A 87 8.65 3.18 13.42
C ARG A 87 7.26 3.34 14.04
N ALA A 88 6.68 2.25 14.49
CA ALA A 88 5.33 2.21 15.05
C ALA A 88 5.29 1.42 16.35
N SER A 89 4.17 1.52 17.07
CA SER A 89 3.81 0.60 18.14
C SER A 89 3.15 -0.66 17.57
N ALA A 90 3.12 -1.73 18.38
CA ALA A 90 2.34 -2.92 18.04
C ALA A 90 0.85 -2.55 17.92
N GLY A 91 0.19 -2.99 16.85
CA GLY A 91 -1.22 -2.70 16.60
C GLY A 91 -1.54 -1.26 16.18
N ALA A 92 -0.55 -0.44 15.80
CA ALA A 92 -0.81 0.91 15.31
C ALA A 92 -1.70 0.89 14.06
N GLU A 93 -2.73 1.73 14.07
CA GLU A 93 -3.57 2.00 12.91
C GLU A 93 -3.08 3.29 12.22
N ALA A 94 -2.94 3.24 10.90
CA ALA A 94 -2.36 4.33 10.12
C ALA A 94 -3.19 4.60 8.87
N ASP A 95 -3.46 5.86 8.61
CA ASP A 95 -3.97 6.33 7.33
C ASP A 95 -2.79 6.54 6.38
N LEU A 96 -2.84 5.88 5.21
CA LEU A 96 -1.79 5.96 4.20
C LEU A 96 -2.24 6.79 3.00
N ASN A 97 -1.49 7.85 2.74
CA ASN A 97 -1.68 8.76 1.62
C ASN A 97 -0.41 8.86 0.78
N GLY A 98 -0.56 9.19 -0.48
CA GLY A 98 0.56 9.51 -1.36
C GLY A 98 0.24 10.68 -2.28
N THR A 99 1.28 11.42 -2.64
CA THR A 99 1.21 12.52 -3.60
C THR A 99 1.99 12.12 -4.85
N LEU A 100 1.36 12.22 -6.01
CA LEU A 100 1.97 11.96 -7.30
C LEU A 100 2.85 13.13 -7.73
N ARG A 101 3.71 12.92 -8.73
CA ARG A 101 4.57 13.98 -9.30
C ARG A 101 3.80 15.17 -9.89
N ASP A 102 2.55 14.96 -10.30
CA ASP A 102 1.65 16.02 -10.78
C ASP A 102 0.93 16.77 -9.64
N GLY A 103 1.20 16.42 -8.38
CA GLY A 103 0.59 17.01 -7.19
C GLY A 103 -0.72 16.35 -6.76
N THR A 104 -1.26 15.40 -7.53
CA THR A 104 -2.49 14.68 -7.18
C THR A 104 -2.27 13.86 -5.92
N ARG A 105 -3.17 14.01 -4.93
CA ARG A 105 -3.21 13.14 -3.75
C ARG A 105 -4.11 11.93 -3.97
N THR A 106 -3.67 10.78 -3.50
CA THR A 106 -4.42 9.52 -3.55
C THR A 106 -4.19 8.69 -2.29
N THR A 107 -5.12 7.80 -1.99
CA THR A 107 -5.10 6.92 -0.82
C THR A 107 -4.63 5.51 -1.19
N ALA A 108 -4.36 4.70 -0.18
CA ALA A 108 -4.09 3.28 -0.37
C ALA A 108 -5.25 2.52 -1.05
N LEU A 109 -4.91 1.41 -1.71
CA LEU A 109 -5.85 0.45 -2.29
C LEU A 109 -6.81 -0.10 -1.23
N ARG A 110 -8.11 -0.18 -1.57
CA ARG A 110 -9.19 -0.69 -0.71
C ARG A 110 -10.16 -1.58 -1.47
#